data_AF-A0A4R6TIH3-F1
#
_entry.id   AF-A0A4R6TIH3-F1
#
_cell.length_a   1.000
_cell.length_b   1.000
_cell.length_c   1.000
_cell.angle_alpha   90.00
_cell.angle_beta   90.00
_cell.angle_gamma   90.00
#
_symmetry.space_group_name_H-M   'P 1'
#
loop_
_entity.id
_entity.type
_entity.pdbx_description
1 polymer ?
#
loop_
_entity_poly.entity_id
_entity_poly.type
_entity_poly.pdbx_seq_one_letter_code
_entity_poly.pdbx_strand_id
1 'polypeptide(L)' 'MNEKDIKKAGFEFDKEYEYDKWYTRIYKKGIIIVEFTYLEQNNKLVSFNMYIDKSIPKTFSFREMMMLDLILNKE' A
#
# COMPACT_ATOMS: atom_id res chain seq x y z
N MET A 1 -5.83 4.89 7.80
CA MET A 1 -4.47 5.04 7.24
C MET A 1 -4.60 5.79 5.92
N ASN A 2 -3.91 6.91 5.79
CA ASN A 2 -3.94 7.79 4.61
C ASN A 2 -2.52 7.93 4.01
N GLU A 3 -2.40 8.59 2.86
CA GLU A 3 -1.09 8.81 2.21
C GLU A 3 -0.07 9.56 3.09
N LYS A 4 -0.51 10.45 3.99
CA LYS A 4 0.40 11.17 4.88
C LYS A 4 1.03 10.22 5.90
N ASP A 5 0.25 9.25 6.39
CA ASP A 5 0.71 8.28 7.38
C ASP A 5 1.81 7.38 6.79
N ILE A 6 1.61 6.86 5.57
CA ILE A 6 2.61 5.99 4.93
C ILE A 6 3.86 6.77 4.48
N LYS A 7 3.71 8.03 4.04
CA LYS A 7 4.85 8.91 3.75
C LYS A 7 5.72 9.13 4.99
N LYS A 8 5.10 9.34 6.16
CA LYS A 8 5.82 9.40 7.45
C LYS A 8 6.51 8.07 7.80
N ALA A 9 5.93 6.94 7.41
CA ALA A 9 6.54 5.62 7.58
C ALA A 9 7.68 5.34 6.59
N GLY A 10 8.03 6.28 5.70
CA GLY A 10 9.12 6.16 4.73
C GLY A 10 8.72 5.47 3.43
N PHE A 11 7.43 5.44 3.08
CA PHE A 11 6.99 5.06 1.74
C PHE A 11 7.13 6.24 0.78
N GLU A 12 7.71 5.96 -0.38
CA GLU A 12 7.93 6.91 -1.46
C GLU A 12 6.86 6.76 -2.53
N PHE A 13 6.51 7.85 -3.21
CA PHE A 13 5.59 7.78 -4.35
C PHE A 13 6.26 7.04 -5.51
N ASP A 14 5.56 6.06 -6.08
CA ASP A 14 6.05 5.27 -7.22
C ASP A 14 5.39 5.75 -8.52
N LYS A 15 4.06 5.74 -8.57
CA LYS A 15 3.30 6.12 -9.75
C LYS A 15 1.84 6.38 -9.41
N GLU A 16 1.14 7.02 -10.34
CA GLU A 16 -0.31 7.12 -10.34
C GLU A 16 -0.87 6.71 -11.70
N TYR A 17 -2.12 6.26 -11.69
CA TYR A 17 -2.87 5.99 -12.91
C TYR A 17 -4.34 6.33 -12.70
N GLU A 18 -4.96 6.79 -13.77
CA GLU A 18 -6.36 7.17 -13.83
C GLU A 18 -7.08 6.26 -14.81
N TYR A 19 -8.28 5.81 -14.43
CA TYR A 19 -9.14 5.01 -15.28
C TYR A 19 -10.61 5.33 -15.00
N ASP A 20 -11.27 5.92 -15.99
CA ASP A 20 -12.64 6.44 -15.88
C ASP A 20 -12.77 7.40 -14.68
N LYS A 21 -13.61 7.10 -13.69
CA LYS A 21 -13.84 7.96 -12.51
C LYS A 21 -12.91 7.66 -11.35
N TRP A 22 -11.92 6.81 -11.56
CA TRP A 22 -11.05 6.29 -10.51
C TRP A 22 -9.63 6.76 -10.75
N TYR A 23 -8.96 7.20 -9.68
CA TYR A 23 -7.52 7.42 -9.70
C TYR A 23 -6.85 6.63 -8.59
N THR A 24 -5.74 5.99 -8.92
CA THR A 24 -4.97 5.18 -8.00
C THR A 24 -3.57 5.73 -7.86
N ARG A 25 -3.10 5.87 -6.61
CA ARG A 25 -1.73 6.25 -6.28
C ARG A 25 -1.02 5.10 -5.61
N ILE A 26 0.20 4.85 -6.07
CA ILE A 26 1.04 3.76 -5.60
C ILE A 26 2.24 4.33 -4.88
N TYR A 27 2.53 3.75 -3.72
CA TYR A 27 3.67 4.06 -2.89
C TYR A 27 4.49 2.81 -2.58
N LYS A 28 5.81 2.96 -2.43
CA LYS A 28 6.73 1.85 -2.18
C LYS A 28 7.68 2.12 -1.02
N LYS A 29 8.02 1.07 -0.29
CA LYS A 29 9.14 1.05 0.67
C LYS A 29 9.82 -0.31 0.57
N GLY A 30 10.98 -0.34 -0.07
CA GLY A 30 11.63 -1.61 -0.44
C GLY A 30 10.71 -2.45 -1.33
N ILE A 31 10.40 -3.67 -0.90
CA ILE A 31 9.50 -4.60 -1.61
C ILE A 31 8.02 -4.40 -1.27
N ILE A 32 7.68 -3.54 -0.31
CA ILE A 32 6.28 -3.31 0.08
C ILE A 32 5.70 -2.22 -0.80
N ILE A 33 4.52 -2.49 -1.35
CA ILE A 33 3.76 -1.64 -2.25
C ILE A 33 2.41 -1.35 -1.60
N VAL A 34 1.98 -0.10 -1.66
CA VAL A 34 0.69 0.37 -1.14
C VAL A 34 -0.05 1.10 -2.24
N GLU A 35 -1.32 0.75 -2.45
CA GLU A 35 -2.20 1.40 -3.42
C GLU A 35 -3.37 2.08 -2.71
N PHE A 36 -3.60 3.33 -3.05
CA PHE A 36 -4.78 4.07 -2.66
C PHE A 36 -5.60 4.34 -3.91
N THR A 37 -6.82 3.83 -3.98
CA THR A 37 -7.76 4.13 -5.06
C THR A 37 -8.86 5.04 -4.56
N TYR A 38 -9.08 6.12 -5.30
CA TYR A 38 -10.01 7.17 -4.99
C TYR A 38 -11.04 7.32 -6.11
N LEU A 39 -12.23 7.78 -5.74
CA LEU A 39 -13.21 8.28 -6.70
C LEU A 39 -12.92 9.76 -6.99
N GLU A 40 -12.68 10.08 -8.26
CA GLU A 40 -12.24 11.40 -8.74
C GLU A 40 -13.19 12.53 -8.32
N GLN A 41 -14.51 12.30 -8.43
CA GLN A 41 -15.53 13.32 -8.19
C GLN A 41 -15.50 13.96 -6.79
N ASN A 42 -14.94 13.27 -5.79
CA ASN A 42 -14.94 13.74 -4.41
C ASN A 42 -13.68 13.37 -3.61
N ASN A 43 -12.63 12.86 -4.26
CA ASN A 43 -11.43 12.33 -3.60
C ASN A 43 -11.73 11.32 -2.47
N LYS A 44 -12.86 10.60 -2.57
CA LYS A 44 -13.23 9.61 -1.56
C LYS A 44 -12.36 8.38 -1.76
N LEU A 45 -11.60 8.02 -0.73
CA LEU A 45 -10.86 6.76 -0.70
C LEU A 45 -11.86 5.61 -0.77
N VAL A 46 -11.68 4.75 -1.77
CA VAL A 46 -12.53 3.58 -2.00
C VAL A 46 -11.81 2.29 -1.70
N SER A 47 -10.52 2.20 -1.99
CA SER A 47 -9.71 1.06 -1.59
C SER A 47 -8.32 1.47 -1.11
N PHE A 48 -7.81 0.66 -0.19
CA PHE A 48 -6.44 0.70 0.31
C PHE A 48 -5.92 -0.73 0.28
N ASN A 49 -4.92 -1.00 -0.55
CA ASN A 49 -4.31 -2.32 -0.67
C ASN A 49 -2.83 -2.24 -0.32
N MET A 50 -2.29 -3.26 0.33
CA MET A 50 -0.87 -3.41 0.59
C MET A 50 -0.44 -4.79 0.13
N TYR A 51 0.67 -4.87 -0.59
CA TYR A 51 1.23 -6.13 -1.06
C TYR A 51 2.77 -6.07 -1.13
N ILE A 52 3.39 -7.23 -1.14
CA ILE A 52 4.84 -7.40 -1.27
C ILE A 52 5.10 -7.80 -2.73
N ASP A 53 5.97 -7.05 -3.41
CA ASP A 53 6.37 -7.12 -4.83
C ASP A 53 5.73 -8.23 -5.67
N LYS A 54 4.94 -7.81 -6.70
CA LYS A 54 4.32 -8.52 -7.86
C LYS A 54 3.80 -9.96 -7.73
N SER A 55 3.99 -10.62 -6.60
CA SER A 55 3.46 -11.93 -6.29
C SER A 55 2.09 -11.74 -5.67
N ILE A 56 1.08 -12.27 -6.39
CA ILE A 56 -0.35 -12.38 -6.07
C ILE A 56 -0.69 -11.85 -4.65
N PRO A 57 -1.49 -10.78 -4.50
CA PRO A 57 -1.79 -10.21 -3.19
C PRO A 57 -2.35 -11.30 -2.28
N LYS A 58 -1.54 -11.74 -1.32
CA LYS A 58 -1.98 -12.58 -0.22
C LYS A 58 -2.48 -11.68 0.89
N THR A 59 -3.72 -11.86 1.29
CA THR A 59 -4.24 -11.24 2.51
C THR A 59 -3.53 -11.88 3.70
N PHE A 60 -2.81 -11.06 4.47
CA PHE A 60 -2.20 -11.49 5.72
C PHE A 60 -3.03 -11.02 6.91
N SER A 61 -3.22 -11.90 7.88
CA SER A 61 -3.71 -11.54 9.20
C SER A 61 -2.63 -10.78 9.99
N PHE A 62 -3.05 -10.02 11.01
CA PHE A 62 -2.14 -9.30 11.90
C PHE A 62 -1.08 -10.23 12.54
N ARG A 63 -1.46 -11.47 12.84
CA ARG A 63 -0.56 -12.49 13.39
C ARG A 63 0.53 -12.91 12.39
N GLU A 64 0.17 -13.05 11.12
CA GLU A 64 1.14 -13.41 10.06
C GLU A 64 2.10 -12.24 9.77
N MET A 65 1.62 -11.00 9.83
CA MET A 65 2.48 -9.81 9.76
C MET A 65 3.52 -9.79 10.89
N MET A 66 3.13 -10.07 12.14
CA MET A 66 4.10 -10.12 13.25
C MET A 66 5.13 -11.24 13.10
N MET A 67 4.74 -12.38 12.51
CA MET A 67 5.68 -13.48 12.24
C MET A 67 6.70 -13.13 11.16
N LEU A 68 6.29 -12.35 10.15
CA LEU A 68 7.21 -11.86 9.11
C LEU A 68 8.23 -10.89 9.71
N ASP A 69 7.81 -10.01 10.63
CA ASP A 69 8.69 -9.08 11.34
C ASP A 69 9.81 -9.82 12.10
N LEU A 70 9.48 -10.91 12.80
CA LEU A 70 10.44 -11.75 13.51
C LEU A 70 11.45 -12.47 12.59
N ILE A 71 11.06 -12.77 11.35
CA ILE A 71 11.93 -13.46 10.37
C ILE A 71 12.84 -12.45 9.66
N LEU A 72 12.28 -11.29 9.30
CA LEU A 72 12.97 -10.27 8.51
C LEU A 72 13.89 -9.39 9.34
N ASN A 73 13.56 -9.17 10.62
CA ASN A 73 14.34 -8.37 11.55
C ASN A 73 15.07 -9.23 12.60
N LYS A 74 15.62 -10.38 12.20
CA LYS A 74 16.49 -11.19 13.07
C LYS A 74 17.73 -10.38 13.48
N GLU A 75 17.72 -9.87 14.71
CA GLU A 75 18.92 -9.75 15.55
C GLU A 75 19.13 -11.05 16.33
#